data_AF-A0A3S0R3E1-F1
#
_entry.id   AF-A0A3S0R3E1-F1
#
_cell.length_a   1.000
_cell.length_b   1.000
_cell.length_c   1.000
_cell.angle_alpha   90.00
_cell.angle_beta   90.00
_cell.angle_gamma   90.00
#
_symmetry.space_group_name_H-M   'P 1'
#
loop_
_entity.id
_entity.type
_entity.pdbx_description
1 polymer ?
#
loop_
_entity_poly.entity_id
_entity_poly.type
_entity_poly.pdbx_seq_one_letter_code
_entity_poly.pdbx_strand_id
1 'polypeptide(L)'
;MAEVTSRQRRRLSDDQIDEMARLRERGWSSERIAAHFGEQGVSISANAINWQCLRVGADAPLKFQGRCTQPTEPYNRGGHIVRPFSAADDALLLTLEAQGINIAEIARRISRKPNSVKGRLMTLARRDARAELREAA
;
A
#
# COMPACT_ATOMS: atom_id res chain seq x y z
N MET A 1 -34.00 10.60 17.18
CA MET A 1 -32.70 9.89 17.09
C MET A 1 -32.30 9.86 15.63
N ALA A 2 -31.36 10.71 15.22
CA ALA A 2 -30.90 10.79 13.84
C ALA A 2 -29.57 10.04 13.72
N GLU A 3 -29.59 8.95 12.96
CA GLU A 3 -28.46 8.06 12.75
C GLU A 3 -27.41 8.76 11.88
N VAL A 4 -26.31 9.18 12.52
CA VAL A 4 -25.09 9.58 11.83
C VAL A 4 -24.34 8.31 11.48
N THR A 5 -24.14 8.02 10.19
CA THR A 5 -22.87 7.45 9.68
C THR A 5 -22.89 7.35 8.16
N SER A 6 -22.36 8.38 7.48
CA SER A 6 -21.83 8.22 6.14
C SER A 6 -20.52 7.41 6.23
N ARG A 7 -20.64 6.09 6.45
CA ARG A 7 -19.53 5.16 6.18
C ARG A 7 -19.28 5.25 4.68
N GLN A 8 -18.20 5.91 4.29
CA GLN A 8 -17.76 6.01 2.91
C GLN A 8 -17.81 4.61 2.27
N ARG A 9 -18.73 4.41 1.31
CA ARG A 9 -18.95 3.11 0.66
C ARG A 9 -17.62 2.60 0.12
N ARG A 10 -17.20 1.40 0.56
CA ARG A 10 -16.08 0.70 -0.07
C ARG A 10 -16.42 0.50 -1.55
N ARG A 11 -15.46 0.81 -2.43
CA ARG A 11 -15.63 0.68 -3.89
C ARG A 11 -15.66 -0.77 -4.35
N LEU A 12 -14.89 -1.64 -3.68
CA LEU A 12 -14.87 -3.08 -3.90
C LEU A 12 -15.57 -3.79 -2.73
N SER A 13 -16.33 -4.83 -3.04
CA SER A 13 -16.78 -5.82 -2.05
C SER A 13 -15.61 -6.66 -1.56
N ASP A 14 -15.84 -7.45 -0.51
CA ASP A 14 -14.82 -8.37 0.01
C ASP A 14 -14.48 -9.46 -1.05
N ASP A 15 -15.46 -10.02 -1.75
CA ASP A 15 -15.23 -10.96 -2.87
C ASP A 15 -14.38 -10.35 -4.01
N GLN A 16 -14.61 -9.07 -4.33
CA GLN A 16 -13.83 -8.36 -5.34
C GLN A 16 -12.40 -8.09 -4.86
N ILE A 17 -12.18 -7.91 -3.56
CA ILE A 17 -10.84 -7.80 -2.99
C ILE A 17 -10.11 -9.15 -3.10
N ASP A 18 -10.80 -10.26 -2.86
CA ASP A 18 -10.22 -11.60 -2.98
C ASP A 18 -9.91 -11.96 -4.45
N GLU A 19 -10.78 -11.56 -5.38
CA GLU A 19 -10.50 -11.67 -6.81
C GLU A 19 -9.31 -10.80 -7.23
N MET A 20 -9.28 -9.54 -6.80
CA MET A 20 -8.17 -8.61 -7.04
C MET A 20 -6.84 -9.20 -6.56
N ALA A 21 -6.81 -9.79 -5.36
CA ALA A 21 -5.63 -10.43 -4.79
C ALA A 21 -5.14 -11.59 -5.70
N ARG A 22 -6.05 -12.50 -6.08
CA ARG A 22 -5.73 -13.62 -6.97
C ARG A 22 -5.21 -13.16 -8.34
N LEU A 23 -5.81 -12.13 -8.93
CA LEU A 23 -5.34 -11.56 -10.21
C LEU A 23 -3.94 -10.97 -10.07
N ARG A 24 -3.69 -10.27 -8.96
CA ARG A 24 -2.38 -9.67 -8.66
C ARG A 24 -1.29 -10.74 -8.52
N GLU A 25 -1.58 -11.81 -7.80
CA GLU A 25 -0.68 -12.95 -7.59
C GLU A 25 -0.45 -13.78 -8.85
N ARG A 26 -1.36 -13.72 -9.83
CA ARG A 26 -1.13 -14.24 -11.19
C ARG A 26 -0.24 -13.33 -12.05
N GLY A 27 0.16 -12.17 -11.53
CA GLY A 27 1.02 -11.21 -12.21
C GLY A 27 0.29 -10.13 -12.99
N TRP A 28 -1.02 -9.94 -12.78
CA TRP A 28 -1.72 -8.82 -13.43
C TRP A 28 -1.25 -7.48 -12.85
N SER A 29 -1.16 -6.47 -13.72
CA SER A 29 -0.84 -5.09 -13.33
C SER A 29 -2.06 -4.42 -12.71
N SER A 30 -1.84 -3.38 -11.90
CA SER A 30 -2.92 -2.62 -11.28
C SER A 30 -3.82 -1.93 -12.30
N GLU A 31 -3.28 -1.52 -13.45
CA GLU A 31 -4.06 -0.96 -14.57
C GLU A 31 -4.98 -2.02 -15.17
N ARG A 32 -4.46 -3.22 -15.42
CA ARG A 32 -5.25 -4.31 -15.99
C ARG A 32 -6.36 -4.76 -15.05
N ILE A 33 -6.07 -4.85 -13.75
CA ILE A 33 -7.07 -5.19 -12.73
C ILE A 33 -8.13 -4.08 -12.62
N ALA A 34 -7.74 -2.80 -12.69
CA ALA A 34 -8.70 -1.70 -12.70
C ALA A 34 -9.63 -1.75 -13.93
N ALA A 35 -9.09 -2.05 -15.12
CA ALA A 35 -9.88 -2.24 -16.34
C ALA A 35 -10.85 -3.43 -16.22
N HIS A 36 -10.37 -4.56 -15.68
CA HIS A 36 -11.18 -5.76 -15.43
C HIS A 36 -12.43 -5.48 -14.57
N PHE A 37 -12.28 -4.71 -13.49
CA PHE A 37 -13.43 -4.30 -12.69
C PHE A 37 -14.29 -3.23 -13.39
N GLY A 38 -13.68 -2.37 -14.21
CA GLY A 38 -14.39 -1.41 -15.05
C GLY A 38 -15.35 -2.07 -16.03
N GLU A 39 -14.94 -3.18 -16.67
CA GLU A 39 -15.78 -4.00 -17.56
C GLU A 39 -16.99 -4.61 -16.83
N GLN A 40 -16.87 -4.81 -15.52
CA GLN A 40 -17.95 -5.30 -14.65
C GLN A 40 -18.79 -4.16 -14.03
N GLY A 41 -18.60 -2.92 -14.48
CA GLY A 41 -19.33 -1.75 -13.99
C GLY A 41 -18.79 -1.13 -12.70
N VAL A 42 -17.61 -1.56 -12.22
CA VAL A 42 -16.99 -1.04 -11.01
C VAL A 42 -15.84 -0.10 -11.35
N SER A 43 -16.11 1.21 -11.23
CA SER A 43 -15.09 2.23 -11.45
C SER A 43 -14.12 2.34 -10.27
N ILE A 44 -12.86 1.98 -10.51
CA ILE A 44 -11.75 2.10 -9.56
C ILE A 44 -10.45 2.44 -10.28
N SER A 45 -9.61 3.28 -9.67
CA SER A 45 -8.33 3.67 -10.26
C SER A 45 -7.22 2.64 -9.99
N ALA A 46 -6.22 2.57 -10.88
CA ALA A 46 -5.05 1.72 -10.68
C ALA A 46 -4.30 2.01 -9.37
N ASN A 47 -4.23 3.28 -8.93
CA ASN A 47 -3.61 3.62 -7.65
C ASN A 47 -4.42 3.09 -6.46
N ALA A 48 -5.76 3.09 -6.54
CA ALA A 48 -6.60 2.48 -5.52
C ALA A 48 -6.42 0.96 -5.49
N ILE A 49 -6.34 0.29 -6.65
CA ILE A 49 -5.99 -1.13 -6.74
C ILE A 49 -4.63 -1.40 -6.09
N ASN A 50 -3.60 -0.64 -6.44
CA ASN A 50 -2.26 -0.80 -5.85
C ASN A 50 -2.28 -0.66 -4.31
N TRP A 51 -3.03 0.31 -3.79
CA TRP A 51 -3.22 0.46 -2.34
C TRP A 51 -3.94 -0.74 -1.71
N GLN A 52 -4.97 -1.27 -2.37
CA GLN A 52 -5.70 -2.43 -1.89
C GLN A 52 -4.81 -3.69 -1.90
N CYS A 53 -4.08 -3.95 -2.99
CA CYS A 53 -3.10 -5.04 -3.06
C CYS A 53 -2.06 -4.93 -1.92
N LEU A 54 -1.51 -3.74 -1.71
CA LEU A 54 -0.56 -3.50 -0.61
C LEU A 54 -1.18 -3.76 0.76
N ARG A 55 -2.45 -3.38 0.97
CA ARG A 55 -3.17 -3.58 2.23
C ARG A 55 -3.44 -5.05 2.55
N VAL A 56 -3.71 -5.87 1.55
CA VAL A 56 -4.00 -7.30 1.72
C VAL A 56 -2.78 -8.20 1.53
N GLY A 57 -1.61 -7.61 1.25
CA GLY A 57 -0.37 -8.37 1.03
C GLY A 57 -0.26 -9.03 -0.35
N ALA A 58 -1.22 -8.80 -1.26
CA ALA A 58 -1.17 -9.37 -2.60
C ALA A 58 -0.07 -8.73 -3.45
N ASP A 59 0.81 -9.57 -4.01
CA ASP A 59 1.95 -9.10 -4.80
C ASP A 59 2.18 -9.92 -6.07
N ALA A 60 2.92 -9.35 -7.02
CA ALA A 60 3.28 -10.05 -8.24
C ALA A 60 4.29 -11.17 -7.97
N PRO A 61 4.25 -12.26 -8.77
CA PRO A 61 5.35 -13.21 -8.88
C PRO A 61 6.68 -12.53 -9.17
N LEU A 62 7.80 -13.08 -8.65
CA LEU A 62 9.15 -12.52 -8.76
C LEU A 62 9.51 -12.07 -10.19
N LYS A 63 9.18 -12.88 -11.21
CA LYS A 63 9.45 -12.58 -12.63
C LYS A 63 8.76 -11.32 -13.17
N PHE A 64 7.71 -10.85 -12.50
CA PHE A 64 6.98 -9.62 -12.84
C PHE A 64 7.29 -8.46 -11.88
N GLN A 65 8.17 -8.65 -10.89
CA GLN A 65 8.55 -7.61 -9.96
C GLN A 65 9.65 -6.73 -10.58
N GLY A 66 9.38 -5.44 -10.72
CA GLY A 66 10.38 -4.44 -11.13
C GLY A 66 11.35 -4.07 -10.00
N ARG A 67 12.36 -3.27 -10.34
CA ARG A 67 13.26 -2.66 -9.35
C ARG A 67 12.47 -1.76 -8.40
N CYS A 68 12.73 -1.89 -7.10
CA CYS A 68 12.19 -0.95 -6.13
C CYS A 68 13.09 0.28 -6.10
N THR A 69 12.64 1.40 -6.67
CA THR A 69 13.31 2.69 -6.54
C THR A 69 12.62 3.52 -5.47
N GLN A 70 13.42 4.13 -4.60
CA GLN A 70 12.94 5.07 -3.59
C GLN A 70 13.57 6.42 -3.88
N PRO A 71 12.77 7.50 -3.98
CA PRO A 71 13.32 8.85 -4.09
C PRO A 71 14.20 9.16 -2.87
N THR A 72 15.36 9.77 -3.09
CA THR A 72 16.25 10.24 -2.02
C THR A 72 16.01 11.72 -1.70
N GLU A 73 15.60 12.50 -2.71
CA GLU A 73 15.35 13.94 -2.58
C GLU A 73 13.85 14.28 -2.57
N PRO A 74 13.46 15.39 -1.92
CA PRO A 74 12.10 15.93 -2.03
C PRO A 74 11.66 16.11 -3.48
N TYR A 75 10.43 15.73 -3.79
CA TYR A 75 9.89 15.78 -5.15
C TYR A 75 8.46 16.33 -5.19
N ASN A 76 8.09 16.94 -6.32
CA ASN A 76 6.73 17.43 -6.54
C ASN A 76 5.81 16.29 -6.99
N ARG A 77 4.65 16.16 -6.34
CA ARG A 77 3.56 15.27 -6.77
C ARG A 77 2.25 16.02 -6.74
N GLY A 78 1.75 16.41 -7.92
CA GLY A 78 0.47 17.12 -8.07
C GLY A 78 0.45 18.45 -7.32
N GLY A 79 1.55 19.21 -7.37
CA GLY A 79 1.66 20.51 -6.70
C GLY A 79 2.10 20.44 -5.23
N HIS A 80 2.24 19.23 -4.66
CA HIS A 80 2.68 19.05 -3.27
C HIS A 80 4.13 18.56 -3.20
N ILE A 81 4.94 19.18 -2.34
CA ILE A 81 6.28 18.70 -2.03
C ILE A 81 6.19 17.47 -1.11
N VAL A 82 6.71 16.34 -1.57
CA VAL A 82 6.75 15.08 -0.83
C VAL A 82 8.15 14.87 -0.28
N ARG A 83 8.25 14.76 1.06
CA ARG A 83 9.48 14.37 1.75
C ARG A 83 9.64 12.84 1.75
N PRO A 84 10.67 12.26 1.09
CA PRO A 84 10.90 10.83 1.11
C PRO A 84 11.17 10.31 2.52
N PHE A 85 10.98 9.01 2.74
CA PHE A 85 11.46 8.35 3.96
C PHE A 85 12.96 8.11 3.84
N SER A 86 13.70 8.34 4.92
CA SER A 86 15.11 7.94 5.03
C SER A 86 15.23 6.52 5.60
N ALA A 87 16.41 5.91 5.53
CA ALA A 87 16.66 4.65 6.22
C ALA A 87 16.52 4.78 7.75
N ALA A 88 16.89 5.93 8.31
CA ALA A 88 16.69 6.22 9.73
C ALA A 88 15.19 6.33 10.09
N ASP A 89 14.39 6.94 9.21
CA ASP A 89 12.93 6.98 9.40
C ASP A 89 12.35 5.56 9.41
N ASP A 90 12.80 4.69 8.52
CA ASP A 90 12.34 3.30 8.42
C ASP A 90 12.71 2.49 9.68
N ALA A 91 13.96 2.61 10.14
CA ALA A 91 14.42 1.93 11.35
C ALA A 91 13.61 2.38 12.58
N LEU A 92 13.33 3.68 12.69
CA LEU A 92 12.50 4.23 13.76
C LEU A 92 11.05 3.75 13.66
N LEU A 93 10.48 3.74 12.44
CA LEU A 93 9.14 3.21 12.17
C LEU A 93 8.97 1.76 12.65
N LEU A 94 9.89 0.89 12.24
CA LEU A 94 9.87 -0.53 12.61
C LEU A 94 10.06 -0.72 14.12
N THR A 95 10.97 0.05 14.73
CA THR A 95 11.19 -0.01 16.19
C THR A 95 9.91 0.36 16.96
N LEU A 96 9.23 1.44 16.57
CA LEU A 96 8.01 1.88 17.24
C LEU A 96 6.85 0.91 17.01
N GLU A 97 6.74 0.33 15.81
CA GLU A 97 5.70 -0.66 15.50
C GLU A 97 5.92 -1.96 16.30
N ALA A 98 7.17 -2.44 16.41
CA ALA A 98 7.52 -3.60 17.23
C ALA A 98 7.23 -3.40 18.72
N GLN A 99 7.22 -2.16 19.20
CA GLN A 99 6.79 -1.80 20.57
C GLN A 99 5.25 -1.79 20.73
N GLY A 100 4.48 -2.09 19.69
CA GLY A 100 3.03 -2.05 19.69
C GLY A 100 2.46 -0.63 19.67
N ILE A 101 3.25 0.39 19.33
CA ILE A 101 2.78 1.77 19.26
C ILE A 101 1.83 1.92 18.06
N ASN A 102 0.65 2.49 18.30
CA ASN A 102 -0.33 2.65 17.23
C ASN A 102 0.12 3.70 16.18
N ILE A 103 -0.40 3.57 14.95
CA ILE A 103 -0.01 4.40 13.80
C ILE A 103 -0.16 5.91 14.07
N ALA A 104 -1.21 6.33 14.78
CA ALA A 104 -1.45 7.75 15.05
C ALA A 104 -0.36 8.33 15.96
N GLU A 105 0.08 7.55 16.94
CA GLU A 105 1.19 7.94 17.82
C GLU A 105 2.52 7.94 17.09
N ILE A 106 2.82 6.90 16.30
CA ILE A 106 4.03 6.87 15.45
C ILE A 106 4.10 8.11 14.57
N ALA A 107 2.99 8.44 13.91
CA ALA A 107 2.86 9.59 13.03
C ALA A 107 3.18 10.92 13.73
N ARG A 108 2.75 11.10 14.99
CA ARG A 108 3.12 12.27 15.80
C ARG A 108 4.61 12.30 16.12
N ARG A 109 5.19 11.17 16.54
CA ARG A 109 6.61 11.08 16.91
C ARG A 109 7.56 11.40 15.76
N ILE A 110 7.20 11.00 14.53
CA ILE A 110 8.05 11.21 13.34
C ILE A 110 7.62 12.41 12.49
N SER A 111 6.65 13.20 12.96
CA SER A 111 6.08 14.36 12.26
C SER A 111 5.65 14.03 10.81
N ARG A 112 4.82 13.00 10.64
CA ARG A 112 4.24 12.60 9.33
C ARG A 112 2.75 12.32 9.45
N LYS A 113 2.05 12.26 8.31
CA LYS A 113 0.62 11.91 8.28
C LYS A 113 0.41 10.41 8.59
N PRO A 114 -0.62 10.02 9.36
CA PRO A 114 -0.92 8.61 9.67
C PRO A 114 -1.02 7.69 8.45
N ASN A 115 -1.69 8.14 7.38
CA ASN A 115 -1.78 7.35 6.14
C ASN A 115 -0.42 7.14 5.46
N SER A 116 0.51 8.09 5.60
CA SER A 116 1.87 7.95 5.08
C SER A 116 2.64 6.89 5.86
N VAL A 117 2.51 6.89 7.20
CA VAL A 117 3.08 5.87 8.09
C VAL A 117 2.53 4.49 7.76
N LYS A 118 1.19 4.35 7.68
CA LYS A 118 0.54 3.08 7.32
C LYS A 118 1.02 2.56 5.96
N GLY A 119 1.04 3.43 4.94
CA GLY A 119 1.54 3.08 3.62
C GLY A 119 2.99 2.62 3.63
N ARG A 120 3.81 3.26 4.48
CA ARG A 120 5.23 2.93 4.60
C ARG A 120 5.45 1.58 5.28
N LEU A 121 4.79 1.31 6.41
CA LEU A 121 4.89 0.02 7.10
C LEU A 121 4.50 -1.15 6.18
N MET A 122 3.37 -1.04 5.47
CA MET A 122 2.98 -2.08 4.51
C MET A 122 4.00 -2.24 3.37
N THR A 123 4.67 -1.15 2.95
CA THR A 123 5.73 -1.20 1.94
C THR A 123 6.97 -1.91 2.45
N LEU A 124 7.36 -1.69 3.71
CA LEU A 124 8.49 -2.36 4.35
C LEU A 124 8.20 -3.86 4.52
N ALA A 125 7.04 -4.23 5.06
CA ALA A 125 6.62 -5.62 5.18
C ALA A 125 6.65 -6.37 3.83
N ARG A 126 6.18 -5.72 2.74
CA ARG A 126 6.27 -6.29 1.39
C ARG A 126 7.71 -6.45 0.90
N ARG A 127 8.61 -5.53 1.27
CA ARG A 127 10.03 -5.63 0.89
C ARG A 127 10.69 -6.82 1.59
N ASP A 128 10.39 -7.01 2.87
CA ASP A 128 10.92 -8.12 3.66
C ASP A 128 10.42 -9.46 3.10
N ALA A 129 9.11 -9.59 2.85
CA ALA A 129 8.55 -10.79 2.21
C ALA A 129 9.15 -11.09 0.83
N ARG A 130 9.48 -10.05 0.04
CA ARG A 130 10.18 -10.23 -1.24
C ARG A 130 11.64 -10.66 -1.08
N ALA A 131 12.32 -10.23 -0.01
CA ALA A 131 13.67 -10.66 0.29
C ALA A 131 13.66 -12.16 0.65
N GLU A 132 12.77 -12.57 1.55
CA GLU A 132 12.57 -13.97 1.93
C GLU A 132 12.29 -14.86 0.70
N LEU A 133 11.40 -14.44 -0.20
CA LEU A 133 11.09 -15.19 -1.42
C LEU A 133 12.28 -15.32 -2.38
N ARG A 134 13.21 -14.36 -2.37
CA ARG A 134 14.43 -14.44 -3.20
C ARG A 134 15.50 -15.31 -2.57
N GLU A 135 15.57 -15.34 -1.24
CA GLU A 135 16.47 -16.23 -0.50
C GLU A 135 16.04 -17.70 -0.62
N ALA A 136 14.73 -17.95 -0.76
CA ALA A 136 14.15 -19.28 -0.91
C ALA A 136 14.15 -19.83 -2.36
N ALA A 137 14.49 -19.02 -3.36
CA ALA A 137 14.40 -19.35 -4.80
C ALA A 137 15.76 -19.68 -5.42
#